data_AF-A0A0R0MCK2-F1
#
_entry.id   AF-A0A0R0MCK2-F1
#
_cell.length_a   1.000
_cell.length_b   1.000
_cell.length_c   1.000
_cell.angle_alpha   90.00
_cell.angle_beta   90.00
_cell.angle_gamma   90.00
#
_symmetry.space_group_name_H-M   'P 1'
#
loop_
_entity.id
_entity.type
_entity.pdbx_description
1 polymer ?
#
loop_
_entity_poly.entity_id
_entity_poly.type
_entity_poly.pdbx_seq_one_letter_code
_entity_poly.pdbx_strand_id
1 'polypeptide(L)'
;MINDAGVRVFISSLNTDINWATISTWLVIAVILSMVGGALGGMMIAGKDLGFKFAAIIGSLFAPAGVIPTLILGLLLLNFLGNY
;
A
#
# COMPACT_ATOMS: atom_id res chain seq x y z
N MET A 1 -5.12 -5.32 26.71
CA MET A 1 -5.55 -5.57 25.32
C MET A 1 -4.46 -6.15 24.40
N ILE A 2 -3.15 -6.06 24.68
CA ILE A 2 -2.08 -6.62 23.81
C ILE A 2 -1.56 -8.00 24.30
N ASN A 3 -2.03 -8.52 25.44
CA ASN A 3 -1.55 -9.79 25.99
C ASN A 3 -2.46 -10.99 25.72
N ASP A 4 -3.37 -10.87 24.75
CA ASP A 4 -4.21 -12.00 24.33
C ASP A 4 -3.42 -12.91 23.39
N ALA A 5 -3.50 -14.23 23.61
CA ALA A 5 -2.81 -15.22 22.80
C ALA A 5 -3.21 -15.13 21.32
N GLY A 6 -4.49 -14.81 21.03
CA GLY A 6 -4.98 -14.67 19.66
C GLY A 6 -4.34 -13.50 18.91
N VAL A 7 -4.16 -12.36 19.59
CA VAL A 7 -3.54 -11.16 18.98
C VAL A 7 -2.06 -11.40 18.69
N ARG A 8 -1.35 -12.10 19.58
CA ARG A 8 0.07 -12.45 19.35
C ARG A 8 0.24 -13.37 18.14
N VAL A 9 -0.59 -14.41 18.04
CA VAL A 9 -0.56 -15.35 16.91
C VAL A 9 -0.90 -14.63 15.59
N PHE A 10 -1.85 -13.71 15.61
CA PHE A 10 -2.16 -12.89 14.45
C PHE A 10 -1.00 -11.96 14.04
N ILE A 11 -0.38 -11.26 14.98
CA ILE A 11 0.78 -10.39 14.67
C ILE A 11 1.95 -11.21 14.13
N SER A 12 2.21 -12.41 14.67
CA SER A 12 3.24 -13.28 14.10
C SER A 12 2.89 -13.74 12.69
N SER A 13 1.62 -14.08 12.43
CA SER A 13 1.20 -14.56 11.11
C SER A 13 1.31 -13.50 10.01
N LEU A 14 1.28 -12.21 10.36
CA LEU A 14 1.57 -11.12 9.41
C LEU A 14 2.95 -11.24 8.74
N ASN A 15 3.91 -11.95 9.35
CA ASN A 15 5.25 -12.15 8.81
C ASN A 15 5.52 -13.59 8.32
N THR A 16 4.85 -14.59 8.90
CA THR A 16 5.18 -16.00 8.65
C THR A 16 4.23 -16.72 7.70
N ASP A 17 2.96 -16.30 7.61
CA ASP A 17 1.94 -17.05 6.88
C ASP A 17 1.20 -16.16 5.87
N ILE A 18 0.97 -16.70 4.67
CA ILE A 18 0.14 -16.05 3.66
C ILE A 18 -1.28 -16.59 3.76
N ASN A 19 -2.11 -15.87 4.50
CA ASN A 19 -3.54 -16.12 4.73
C ASN A 19 -4.37 -14.91 4.24
N TRP A 20 -5.61 -15.12 3.79
CA TRP A 20 -6.58 -14.05 3.50
C TRP A 20 -6.61 -12.90 4.51
N ALA A 21 -6.56 -13.17 5.82
CA ALA A 21 -6.53 -12.13 6.86
C ALA A 21 -5.22 -11.32 6.87
N THR A 22 -4.09 -11.97 6.60
CA THR A 22 -2.78 -11.32 6.50
C THR A 22 -2.69 -10.49 5.22
N ILE A 23 -3.17 -11.03 4.09
CA ILE A 23 -3.22 -10.36 2.79
C ILE A 23 -4.08 -9.11 2.90
N SER A 24 -5.29 -9.19 3.48
CA SER A 24 -6.17 -8.03 3.63
C SER A 24 -5.56 -6.95 4.53
N THR A 25 -4.89 -7.34 5.62
CA THR A 25 -4.19 -6.41 6.51
C THR A 25 -3.07 -5.68 5.79
N TRP A 26 -2.23 -6.40 5.05
CA TRP A 26 -1.17 -5.79 4.25
C TRP A 26 -1.70 -4.90 3.13
N LEU A 27 -2.84 -5.27 2.51
CA LEU A 27 -3.50 -4.46 1.50
C LEU A 27 -3.98 -3.12 2.07
N VAL A 28 -4.59 -3.14 3.26
CA VAL A 28 -4.99 -1.90 3.97
C VAL A 28 -3.78 -1.03 4.28
N ILE A 29 -2.69 -1.62 4.80
CA ILE A 29 -1.45 -0.90 5.10
C ILE A 29 -0.87 -0.28 3.82
N ALA A 30 -0.83 -1.03 2.71
CA ALA A 30 -0.35 -0.57 1.42
C ALA A 30 -1.18 0.61 0.88
N VAL A 31 -2.50 0.54 0.99
CA VAL A 31 -3.39 1.65 0.59
C VAL A 31 -3.09 2.90 1.41
N ILE A 32 -2.97 2.78 2.73
CA ILE A 32 -2.68 3.93 3.61
C ILE A 32 -1.32 4.55 3.25
N LEU A 33 -0.27 3.74 3.13
CA LEU A 33 1.07 4.20 2.73
C LEU A 33 1.06 4.87 1.36
N SER A 34 0.33 4.28 0.41
CA SER A 34 0.15 4.83 -0.93
C SER A 34 -0.54 6.19 -0.89
N MET A 35 -1.62 6.35 -0.10
CA MET A 35 -2.32 7.63 0.04
C MET A 35 -1.39 8.73 0.59
N VAL A 36 -0.55 8.41 1.57
CA VAL A 36 0.43 9.35 2.12
C VAL A 36 1.48 9.73 1.07
N GLY A 37 2.06 8.73 0.39
CA GLY A 37 3.04 8.97 -0.68
C GLY A 37 2.45 9.79 -1.83
N GLY A 38 1.21 9.48 -2.23
CA GLY A 38 0.49 10.21 -3.27
C GLY A 38 0.14 11.63 -2.86
N ALA A 39 -0.27 11.87 -1.60
CA ALA A 39 -0.52 13.22 -1.10
C ALA A 39 0.74 14.09 -1.18
N LEU A 40 1.87 13.55 -0.73
CA LEU A 40 3.17 14.24 -0.77
C LEU A 40 3.60 14.49 -2.23
N GLY A 41 3.48 13.49 -3.10
CA GLY A 41 3.80 13.62 -4.52
C GLY A 41 2.92 14.65 -5.22
N GLY A 42 1.61 14.63 -4.97
CA GLY A 42 0.66 15.60 -5.51
C GLY A 42 0.99 17.03 -5.06
N MET A 43 1.26 17.23 -3.77
CA MET A 43 1.70 18.52 -3.24
C MET A 43 3.00 19.00 -3.87
N MET A 44 3.97 18.11 -4.07
CA MET A 44 5.28 18.48 -4.64
C MET A 44 5.18 18.86 -6.13
N ILE A 45 4.39 18.15 -6.91
CA ILE A 45 4.30 18.33 -8.37
C ILE A 45 3.35 19.48 -8.72
N ALA A 46 2.18 19.53 -8.08
CA ALA A 46 1.08 20.40 -8.50
C ALA A 46 0.60 21.37 -7.39
N GLY A 47 1.22 21.33 -6.21
CA GLY A 47 0.79 22.16 -5.07
C GLY A 47 0.94 23.66 -5.30
N LYS A 48 1.90 24.10 -6.12
CA LYS A 48 2.10 25.51 -6.47
C LYS A 48 1.02 26.06 -7.40
N ASP A 49 0.44 25.22 -8.24
CA ASP A 49 -0.51 25.62 -9.28
C ASP A 49 -1.97 25.39 -8.88
N LEU A 50 -2.24 24.26 -8.21
CA LEU A 50 -3.59 23.85 -7.78
C LEU A 50 -3.88 24.15 -6.31
N GLY A 51 -2.86 24.54 -5.55
CA GLY A 51 -2.91 24.67 -4.10
C GLY A 51 -2.66 23.34 -3.38
N PHE A 52 -1.87 23.40 -2.30
CA PHE A 52 -1.41 22.22 -1.56
C PHE A 52 -2.53 21.29 -1.10
N LYS A 53 -3.64 21.84 -0.60
CA LYS A 53 -4.76 21.03 -0.10
C LYS A 53 -5.43 20.21 -1.19
N PHE A 54 -5.70 20.82 -2.35
CA PHE A 54 -6.35 20.13 -3.46
C PHE A 54 -5.40 19.12 -4.11
N ALA A 55 -4.13 19.50 -4.29
CA ALA A 55 -3.09 18.62 -4.80
C ALA A 55 -2.87 17.38 -3.91
N ALA A 56 -2.94 17.54 -2.58
CA ALA A 56 -2.87 16.41 -1.64
C ALA A 56 -4.08 15.47 -1.77
N ILE A 57 -5.30 16.01 -1.93
CA ILE A 57 -6.51 15.20 -2.06
C ILE A 57 -6.46 14.38 -3.35
N ILE A 58 -6.17 15.02 -4.48
CA ILE A 58 -6.06 14.33 -5.77
C ILE A 58 -4.90 13.32 -5.75
N GLY A 59 -3.74 13.72 -5.23
CA GLY A 59 -2.58 12.84 -5.09
C GLY A 59 -2.88 11.60 -4.26
N SER A 60 -3.53 11.75 -3.10
CA SER A 60 -3.90 10.62 -2.24
C SER A 60 -4.98 9.73 -2.85
N LEU A 61 -5.94 10.30 -3.59
CA LEU A 61 -7.02 9.55 -4.22
C LEU A 61 -6.53 8.64 -5.35
N PHE A 62 -5.60 9.13 -6.18
CA PHE A 62 -5.12 8.41 -7.35
C PHE A 62 -3.88 7.55 -7.10
N ALA A 63 -3.16 7.76 -5.99
CA ALA A 63 -2.02 6.91 -5.63
C ALA A 63 -2.38 5.41 -5.57
N PRO A 64 -3.46 5.00 -4.88
CA PRO A 64 -3.88 3.60 -4.82
C PRO A 64 -4.21 3.00 -6.20
N ALA A 65 -4.66 3.82 -7.15
CA ALA A 65 -4.93 3.36 -8.51
C ALA A 65 -3.66 2.91 -9.25
N GLY A 66 -2.49 3.43 -8.88
CA GLY A 66 -1.18 2.95 -9.37
C GLY A 66 -0.71 1.66 -8.69
N VAL A 67 -1.18 1.36 -7.48
CA VAL A 67 -0.75 0.18 -6.71
C VAL A 67 -1.22 -1.11 -7.37
N ILE A 68 -2.47 -1.16 -7.86
CA ILE A 68 -3.03 -2.38 -8.47
C ILE A 68 -2.25 -2.80 -9.74
N PRO A 69 -2.02 -1.91 -10.74
CA PRO A 69 -1.17 -2.24 -11.89
C PRO A 69 0.25 -2.60 -11.49
N THR A 70 0.82 -1.91 -10.50
CA THR A 70 2.19 -2.19 -10.02
C THR A 70 2.29 -3.57 -9.40
N LEU A 71 1.27 -4.02 -8.66
CA LEU A 71 1.22 -5.39 -8.12
C LEU A 71 1.19 -6.44 -9.23
N ILE A 72 0.38 -6.23 -10.27
CA ILE A 72 0.32 -7.13 -11.43
C ILE A 72 1.68 -7.19 -12.14
N LEU A 73 2.30 -6.04 -12.40
CA LEU A 73 3.62 -5.98 -13.03
C LEU A 73 4.71 -6.61 -12.16
N GLY A 74 4.66 -6.39 -10.85
CA GLY A 74 5.59 -7.00 -9.89
C GLY A 74 5.48 -8.52 -9.87
N LEU A 75 4.26 -9.06 -9.89
CA LEU A 75 4.00 -10.50 -9.98
C LEU A 75 4.50 -11.10 -11.31
N LEU A 76 4.25 -10.41 -12.43
CA LEU A 76 4.76 -10.83 -13.74
C LEU A 76 6.29 -10.84 -13.77
N LEU A 77 6.93 -9.81 -13.22
CA LEU A 77 8.38 -9.72 -13.14
C LEU A 77 8.97 -10.83 -12.25
N LEU A 78 8.37 -11.07 -11.09
CA LEU A 78 8.76 -12.19 -10.21
C LEU A 78 8.62 -13.53 -10.92
N ASN A 79 7.54 -13.74 -11.67
CA ASN A 79 7.35 -14.96 -12.44
C ASN A 79 8.42 -15.10 -13.54
N PHE A 80 8.75 -14.01 -14.23
CA PHE A 80 9.79 -14.01 -15.26
C PHE A 80 11.18 -14.31 -14.68
N LEU A 81 11.55 -13.68 -13.56
CA LEU A 81 12.83 -13.92 -12.87
C LEU A 81 12.91 -15.31 -12.23
N GLY A 82 11.79 -15.82 -11.69
CA GLY A 82 11.75 -17.13 -11.04
C GLY A 82 11.68 -18.32 -12.00
N ASN A 83 11.37 -18.08 -13.28
CA ASN A 83 11.39 -19.10 -14.35
C ASN A 83 12.70 -19.08 -15.18
N TYR A 84 13.69 -18.29 -14.77
CA TYR A 84 15.08 -18.34 -15.27
C TYR A 84 15.97 -19.06 -14.25
#